data_AF-A0A952XC74-F1
#
_entry.id   AF-A0A952XC74-F1
#
_cell.length_a   1.000
_cell.length_b   1.000
_cell.length_c   1.000
_cell.angle_alpha   90.00
_cell.angle_beta   90.00
_cell.angle_gamma   90.00
#
_symmetry.space_group_name_H-M   'P 1'
#
loop_
_entity.id
_entity.type
_entity.pdbx_description
1 polymer ?
#
loop_
_entity_poly.entity_id
_entity_poly.type
_entity_poly.pdbx_seq_one_letter_code
_entity_poly.pdbx_strand_id
1 'polypeptide(L)'
;MAIIRTEVADARRRRASAGGRFWPMVPIFAAALLLLLAGPRFWAYSAALPEDGQYWRMGQGEALSAAELAELAEAYRVATHRHASSPELRNRLGVVEVALGLRLLDAAHVREGRDQLVAAAALAPLRTDSWSRLAHAEFSTNGINPLVLDALKLSWLTGRLEIPDAMRRLQIYLAGWEDLPPEAREDARMQVTLLWRGHHHVRIAGLYRTLDPRAQAVLRSLLPDPEADGRLLDYRVKRLPDRHQ
;
A
#
# COMPACT_ATOMS: atom_id res chain seq x y z
N MET A 1 48.75 58.43 -23.90
CA MET A 1 48.12 57.68 -22.78
C MET A 1 46.58 57.62 -22.88
N ALA A 2 46.00 57.66 -24.09
CA ALA A 2 44.54 57.61 -24.31
C ALA A 2 44.08 56.31 -25.02
N ILE A 3 44.99 55.60 -25.70
CA ILE A 3 44.68 54.45 -26.56
C ILE A 3 44.38 53.17 -25.76
N ILE A 4 44.92 53.04 -24.54
CA ILE A 4 44.74 51.85 -23.69
C ILE A 4 43.34 51.83 -23.02
N ARG A 5 42.67 52.99 -22.87
CA ARG A 5 41.32 53.04 -22.28
C ARG A 5 40.21 52.57 -23.23
N THR A 6 40.43 52.65 -24.54
CA THR A 6 39.42 52.25 -25.55
C THR A 6 39.34 50.74 -25.74
N GLU A 7 40.44 50.00 -25.68
CA GLU A 7 40.41 48.53 -25.87
C GLU A 7 39.73 47.77 -24.71
N VAL A 8 39.89 48.26 -23.47
CA VAL A 8 39.26 47.63 -22.29
C VAL A 8 37.73 47.85 -22.28
N ALA A 9 37.26 48.98 -22.83
CA ALA A 9 35.83 49.27 -22.95
C ALA A 9 35.14 48.37 -24.00
N ASP A 10 35.83 48.09 -25.11
CA ASP A 10 35.30 47.21 -26.17
C ASP A 10 35.32 45.73 -25.78
N ALA A 11 36.33 45.28 -25.03
CA ALA A 11 36.37 43.91 -24.50
C ALA A 11 35.22 43.63 -23.52
N ARG A 12 34.81 44.61 -22.71
CA ARG A 12 33.64 44.50 -21.82
C ARG A 12 32.31 44.47 -22.59
N ARG A 13 32.17 45.26 -23.67
CA ARG A 13 30.96 45.22 -24.52
C ARG A 13 30.79 43.89 -25.26
N ARG A 14 31.88 43.28 -25.74
CA ARG A 14 31.84 41.97 -26.41
C ARG A 14 31.52 40.80 -25.47
N ARG A 15 31.91 40.87 -24.19
CA ARG A 15 31.48 39.89 -23.17
C ARG A 15 29.99 40.03 -22.80
N ALA A 16 29.45 41.24 -22.80
CA ALA A 16 28.03 41.47 -22.54
C ALA A 16 27.11 41.00 -23.68
N SER A 17 27.59 41.01 -24.94
CA SER A 17 26.80 40.55 -26.09
C SER A 17 26.92 39.05 -26.40
N ALA A 18 27.98 38.38 -25.93
CA ALA A 18 28.18 36.94 -26.14
C ALA A 18 27.51 36.03 -25.09
N GLY A 19 27.09 36.58 -23.94
CA GLY A 19 26.52 35.79 -22.82
C GLY A 19 24.99 35.67 -22.79
N GLY A 20 24.25 36.33 -23.68
CA GLY A 20 22.84 36.64 -23.45
C GLY A 20 21.77 35.79 -24.14
N ARG A 21 22.11 34.83 -25.01
CA ARG A 21 21.10 34.16 -25.86
C ARG A 21 20.95 32.64 -25.70
N PHE A 22 21.85 31.97 -24.99
CA PHE A 22 21.78 30.49 -24.81
C PHE A 22 21.12 30.06 -23.49
N TRP A 23 21.03 30.96 -22.51
CA TRP A 23 20.47 30.68 -21.18
C TRP A 23 18.93 30.49 -21.10
N PRO A 24 18.07 31.12 -21.92
CA PRO A 24 16.62 30.93 -21.78
C PRO A 24 16.12 29.60 -22.39
N MET A 25 16.92 28.91 -23.20
CA MET A 25 16.51 27.62 -23.79
C MET A 25 16.66 26.45 -22.82
N VAL A 26 17.69 26.45 -21.98
CA VAL A 26 17.93 25.40 -20.97
C VAL A 26 16.71 25.15 -20.06
N PRO A 27 16.06 26.16 -19.44
CA PRO A 27 14.89 25.92 -18.61
C PRO A 27 13.67 25.44 -19.42
N ILE A 28 13.52 25.85 -20.68
CA ILE A 28 12.42 25.40 -21.55
C ILE A 28 12.61 23.92 -21.91
N PHE A 29 13.83 23.52 -22.31
CA PHE A 29 14.15 22.11 -22.57
C PHE A 29 14.02 21.25 -21.32
N ALA A 30 14.49 21.74 -20.18
CA ALA A 30 14.32 21.05 -18.90
C ALA A 30 12.83 20.89 -18.54
N ALA A 31 12.01 21.93 -18.71
CA ALA A 31 10.58 21.87 -18.47
C ALA A 31 9.87 20.91 -19.43
N ALA A 32 10.19 20.95 -20.73
CA ALA A 32 9.65 20.03 -21.72
C ALA A 32 10.03 18.57 -21.42
N LEU A 33 11.29 18.32 -21.03
CA LEU A 33 11.76 17.00 -20.61
C LEU A 33 11.05 16.52 -19.35
N LEU A 34 10.85 17.39 -18.35
CA LEU A 34 10.09 17.06 -17.13
C LEU A 34 8.63 16.74 -17.44
N LEU A 35 7.99 17.49 -18.35
CA LEU A 35 6.62 17.19 -18.79
C LEU A 35 6.53 15.89 -19.57
N LEU A 36 7.53 15.58 -20.42
CA LEU A 36 7.61 14.30 -21.13
C LEU A 36 7.81 13.12 -20.17
N LEU A 37 8.62 13.30 -19.11
CA LEU A 37 8.83 12.29 -18.08
C LEU A 37 7.63 12.13 -17.13
N ALA A 38 6.95 13.24 -16.80
CA ALA A 38 5.79 13.24 -15.91
C ALA A 38 4.48 12.85 -16.61
N GLY A 39 4.39 13.07 -17.93
CA GLY A 39 3.21 12.84 -18.74
C GLY A 39 2.64 11.43 -18.59
N PRO A 40 3.42 10.36 -18.86
CA PRO A 40 2.95 8.98 -18.72
C PRO A 40 2.39 8.68 -17.33
N ARG A 41 3.05 9.19 -16.28
CA ARG A 41 2.59 9.05 -14.90
C ARG A 41 1.27 9.78 -14.68
N PHE A 42 1.17 11.04 -15.07
CA PHE A 42 -0.06 11.82 -14.94
C PHE A 42 -1.24 11.15 -15.65
N TRP A 43 -1.05 10.71 -16.89
CA TRP A 43 -2.08 10.02 -17.69
C TRP A 43 -2.47 8.64 -17.14
N ALA A 44 -1.53 7.92 -16.53
CA ALA A 44 -1.83 6.64 -15.88
C ALA A 44 -2.70 6.85 -14.63
N TYR A 45 -2.35 7.81 -13.77
CA TYR A 45 -3.13 8.08 -12.56
C TYR A 45 -4.48 8.75 -12.86
N SER A 46 -4.58 9.60 -13.88
CA SER A 46 -5.86 10.19 -14.28
C SER A 46 -6.87 9.15 -14.79
N ALA A 47 -6.39 8.06 -15.38
CA ALA A 47 -7.24 6.95 -15.82
C ALA A 47 -7.88 6.18 -14.66
N ALA A 48 -7.21 6.12 -13.50
CA ALA A 48 -7.71 5.44 -12.30
C ALA A 48 -8.50 6.36 -11.35
N LEU A 49 -8.32 7.68 -11.48
CA LEU A 49 -8.90 8.68 -10.56
C LEU A 49 -10.42 8.57 -10.35
N PRO A 50 -11.26 8.31 -11.37
CA PRO A 50 -12.71 8.18 -11.17
C PRO A 50 -13.07 7.06 -10.19
N GLU A 51 -12.24 6.02 -10.14
CA GLU A 51 -12.49 4.79 -9.39
C GLU A 51 -11.74 4.73 -8.05
N ASP A 52 -10.92 5.73 -7.74
CA ASP A 52 -10.23 5.83 -6.45
C ASP A 52 -11.21 5.89 -5.27
N GLY A 53 -12.43 6.41 -5.49
CA GLY A 53 -13.50 6.36 -4.52
C GLY A 53 -13.95 4.92 -4.19
N GLN A 54 -14.09 4.07 -5.20
CA GLN A 54 -14.43 2.66 -5.02
C GLN A 54 -13.30 1.90 -4.32
N TYR A 55 -12.05 2.16 -4.74
CA TYR A 55 -10.88 1.56 -4.09
C TYR A 55 -10.79 1.97 -2.60
N TRP A 56 -11.10 3.23 -2.28
CA TRP A 56 -11.15 3.69 -0.90
C TRP A 56 -12.26 3.01 -0.09
N ARG A 57 -13.47 2.85 -0.66
CA ARG A 57 -14.60 2.10 -0.06
C ARG A 57 -14.20 0.67 0.27
N MET A 58 -13.57 -0.02 -0.69
CA MET A 58 -13.01 -1.37 -0.48
C MET A 58 -11.99 -1.39 0.67
N GLY A 59 -11.13 -0.37 0.76
CA GLY A 59 -10.17 -0.20 1.86
C GLY A 59 -10.81 0.04 3.24
N GLN A 60 -12.05 0.53 3.29
CA GLN A 60 -12.84 0.65 4.53
C GLN A 60 -13.59 -0.64 4.91
N GLY A 61 -13.46 -1.70 4.09
CA GLY A 61 -14.14 -2.98 4.28
C GLY A 61 -15.54 -3.02 3.67
N GLU A 62 -15.90 -2.07 2.79
CA GLU A 62 -17.17 -2.12 2.07
C GLU A 62 -17.13 -3.21 0.99
N ALA A 63 -18.18 -4.04 0.96
CA ALA A 63 -18.29 -5.13 0.00
C ALA A 63 -18.78 -4.59 -1.36
N LEU A 64 -17.85 -4.36 -2.28
CA LEU A 64 -18.18 -4.02 -3.66
C LEU A 64 -18.83 -5.22 -4.39
N SER A 65 -19.70 -4.92 -5.34
CA SER A 65 -20.28 -5.89 -6.27
C SER A 65 -19.23 -6.41 -7.26
N ALA A 66 -19.50 -7.54 -7.91
CA ALA A 66 -18.61 -8.07 -8.94
C ALA A 66 -18.47 -7.12 -10.14
N ALA A 67 -19.53 -6.37 -10.48
CA ALA A 67 -19.50 -5.38 -11.55
C ALA A 67 -18.59 -4.19 -11.19
N GLU A 68 -18.75 -3.62 -9.98
CA GLU A 68 -17.87 -2.56 -9.47
C GLU A 68 -16.39 -3.03 -9.44
N LEU A 69 -16.14 -4.26 -8.99
CA LEU A 69 -14.78 -4.82 -8.98
C LEU A 69 -14.21 -5.01 -10.39
N ALA A 70 -15.03 -5.42 -11.36
CA ALA A 70 -14.60 -5.59 -12.75
C ALA A 70 -14.27 -4.24 -13.43
N GLU A 71 -15.08 -3.21 -13.20
CA GLU A 71 -14.82 -1.85 -13.66
C GLU A 71 -13.52 -1.30 -13.05
N LEU A 72 -13.35 -1.49 -11.74
CA LEU A 72 -12.15 -1.08 -11.00
C LEU A 72 -10.89 -1.82 -11.50
N ALA A 73 -11.01 -3.13 -11.76
CA ALA A 73 -9.91 -3.93 -12.30
C ALA A 73 -9.48 -3.42 -13.69
N GLU A 74 -10.45 -3.16 -14.58
CA GLU A 74 -10.16 -2.64 -15.92
C GLU A 74 -9.49 -1.25 -15.86
N ALA A 75 -9.98 -0.35 -15.00
CA ALA A 75 -9.37 0.96 -14.82
C ALA A 75 -7.89 0.86 -14.38
N TYR A 76 -7.59 0.01 -13.39
CA TYR A 76 -6.22 -0.22 -12.96
C TYR A 76 -5.37 -0.99 -13.96
N ARG A 77 -5.96 -1.86 -14.78
CA ARG A 77 -5.27 -2.57 -15.86
C ARG A 77 -4.81 -1.60 -16.93
N VAL A 78 -5.69 -0.70 -17.38
CA VAL A 78 -5.34 0.39 -18.32
C VAL A 78 -4.27 1.31 -17.72
N ALA A 79 -4.41 1.72 -16.46
CA ALA A 79 -3.41 2.55 -15.78
C ALA A 79 -2.05 1.86 -15.68
N THR A 80 -2.03 0.58 -15.32
CA THR A 80 -0.80 -0.23 -15.21
C THR A 80 -0.15 -0.42 -16.57
N HIS A 81 -0.93 -0.64 -17.64
CA HIS A 81 -0.40 -0.72 -19.00
C HIS A 81 0.33 0.58 -19.41
N ARG A 82 -0.24 1.74 -19.04
CA ARG A 82 0.36 3.07 -19.32
C ARG A 82 1.58 3.38 -18.47
N HIS A 83 1.71 2.78 -17.29
CA HIS A 83 2.84 3.00 -16.38
C HIS A 83 3.25 1.69 -15.69
N ALA A 84 3.79 0.77 -16.48
CA ALA A 84 4.11 -0.60 -16.05
C ALA A 84 5.17 -0.69 -14.94
N SER A 85 5.93 0.37 -14.68
CA SER A 85 6.90 0.46 -13.60
C SER A 85 6.31 1.01 -12.28
N SER A 86 5.01 1.27 -12.21
CA SER A 86 4.37 1.76 -10.99
C SER A 86 4.06 0.63 -10.01
N PRO A 87 4.80 0.48 -8.89
CA PRO A 87 4.46 -0.51 -7.87
C PRO A 87 3.08 -0.27 -7.26
N GLU A 88 2.66 0.99 -7.14
CA GLU A 88 1.35 1.34 -6.56
C GLU A 88 0.19 0.87 -7.46
N LEU A 89 0.24 1.15 -8.77
CA LEU A 89 -0.84 0.75 -9.68
C LEU A 89 -0.96 -0.77 -9.78
N ARG A 90 0.19 -1.47 -9.87
CA ARG A 90 0.22 -2.93 -9.84
C ARG A 90 -0.34 -3.49 -8.55
N ASN A 91 -0.01 -2.88 -7.42
CA ASN A 91 -0.52 -3.34 -6.15
C ASN A 91 -2.05 -3.16 -6.06
N ARG A 92 -2.57 -1.99 -6.45
CA ARG A 92 -4.02 -1.75 -6.48
C ARG A 92 -4.73 -2.72 -7.43
N LEU A 93 -4.21 -2.90 -8.65
CA LEU A 93 -4.70 -3.91 -9.60
C LEU A 93 -4.72 -5.29 -8.95
N GLY A 94 -3.61 -5.67 -8.33
CA GLY A 94 -3.45 -6.97 -7.69
C GLY A 94 -4.47 -7.26 -6.59
N VAL A 95 -4.75 -6.29 -5.72
CA VAL A 95 -5.80 -6.42 -4.70
C VAL A 95 -7.18 -6.58 -5.32
N VAL A 96 -7.48 -5.77 -6.33
CA VAL A 96 -8.81 -5.75 -6.97
C VAL A 96 -9.06 -7.04 -7.75
N GLU A 97 -8.07 -7.53 -8.50
CA GLU A 97 -8.14 -8.79 -9.25
C GLU A 97 -8.33 -10.00 -8.32
N VAL A 98 -7.61 -10.05 -7.18
CA VAL A 98 -7.84 -11.10 -6.17
C VAL A 98 -9.25 -11.01 -5.60
N ALA A 99 -9.72 -9.81 -5.24
CA ALA A 99 -11.08 -9.63 -4.72
C ALA A 99 -12.15 -10.05 -5.74
N LEU A 100 -11.98 -9.69 -7.01
CA LEU A 100 -12.85 -10.08 -8.10
C LEU A 100 -12.85 -11.59 -8.32
N GLY A 101 -11.67 -12.21 -8.38
CA GLY A 101 -11.52 -13.65 -8.55
C GLY A 101 -12.15 -14.45 -7.41
N LEU A 102 -12.00 -14.00 -6.16
CA LEU A 102 -12.68 -14.62 -5.02
C LEU A 102 -14.19 -14.44 -5.09
N ARG A 103 -14.69 -13.30 -5.58
CA ARG A 103 -16.13 -13.04 -5.73
C ARG A 103 -16.76 -13.88 -6.83
N LEU A 104 -16.06 -14.07 -7.95
CA LEU A 104 -16.51 -14.83 -9.12
C LEU A 104 -16.16 -16.32 -9.05
N LEU A 105 -15.36 -16.75 -8.06
CA LEU A 105 -14.74 -18.06 -7.99
C LEU A 105 -13.88 -18.37 -9.24
N ASP A 106 -13.20 -17.35 -9.77
CA ASP A 106 -12.36 -17.44 -10.96
C ASP A 106 -10.86 -17.39 -10.60
N ALA A 107 -10.19 -18.53 -10.80
CA ALA A 107 -8.77 -18.69 -10.53
C ALA A 107 -7.87 -17.86 -11.47
N ALA A 108 -8.35 -17.44 -12.64
CA ALA A 108 -7.58 -16.59 -13.55
C ALA A 108 -7.36 -15.20 -12.96
N HIS A 109 -8.44 -14.58 -12.46
CA HIS A 109 -8.38 -13.29 -11.76
C HIS A 109 -7.51 -13.35 -10.50
N VAL A 110 -7.62 -14.42 -9.71
CA VAL A 110 -6.76 -14.64 -8.54
C VAL A 110 -5.27 -14.69 -8.94
N ARG A 111 -4.95 -15.42 -10.01
CA ARG A 111 -3.57 -15.57 -10.50
C ARG A 111 -3.01 -14.26 -11.02
N GLU A 112 -3.76 -13.56 -11.86
CA GLU A 112 -3.37 -12.23 -12.35
C GLU A 112 -3.11 -11.29 -11.17
N GLY A 113 -4.02 -11.26 -10.20
CA GLY A 113 -3.85 -10.37 -9.05
C GLY A 113 -2.62 -10.70 -8.21
N ARG A 114 -2.32 -11.99 -8.04
CA ARG A 114 -1.07 -12.46 -7.42
C ARG A 114 0.16 -12.00 -8.19
N ASP A 115 0.18 -12.19 -9.50
CA ASP A 115 1.31 -11.82 -10.36
C ASP A 115 1.60 -10.30 -10.28
N GLN A 116 0.54 -9.49 -10.21
CA GLN A 116 0.67 -8.04 -10.03
C GLN A 116 1.21 -7.66 -8.64
N LEU A 117 0.79 -8.35 -7.58
CA LEU A 117 1.32 -8.12 -6.22
C LEU A 117 2.80 -8.51 -6.11
N VAL A 118 3.20 -9.64 -6.72
CA VAL A 118 4.61 -10.05 -6.79
C VAL A 118 5.43 -9.02 -7.56
N ALA A 119 4.95 -8.57 -8.72
CA ALA A 119 5.62 -7.53 -9.51
C ALA A 119 5.74 -6.20 -8.74
N ALA A 120 4.70 -5.80 -8.00
CA ALA A 120 4.74 -4.61 -7.16
C ALA A 120 5.80 -4.73 -6.04
N ALA A 121 5.87 -5.87 -5.37
CA ALA A 121 6.86 -6.14 -4.34
C ALA A 121 8.30 -6.16 -4.89
N ALA A 122 8.49 -6.70 -6.10
CA ALA A 122 9.79 -6.69 -6.78
C ALA A 122 10.24 -5.28 -7.19
N LEU A 123 9.33 -4.43 -7.66
CA LEU A 123 9.63 -3.05 -8.04
C LEU A 123 9.91 -2.14 -6.84
N ALA A 124 9.31 -2.41 -5.69
CA ALA A 124 9.49 -1.62 -4.47
C ALA A 124 9.55 -2.51 -3.22
N PRO A 125 10.67 -3.24 -3.01
CA PRO A 125 10.78 -4.23 -1.94
C PRO A 125 10.77 -3.64 -0.53
N LEU A 126 11.03 -2.34 -0.38
CA LEU A 126 10.92 -1.64 0.91
C LEU A 126 9.51 -1.11 1.19
N ARG A 127 8.56 -1.32 0.27
CA ARG A 127 7.19 -0.83 0.43
C ARG A 127 6.36 -1.82 1.24
N THR A 128 5.97 -1.36 2.42
CA THR A 128 5.36 -2.15 3.50
C THR A 128 4.08 -2.86 3.09
N ASP A 129 3.26 -2.16 2.31
CA ASP A 129 1.92 -2.57 1.89
C ASP A 129 1.95 -3.67 0.83
N SER A 130 3.06 -3.83 0.12
CA SER A 130 3.17 -4.78 -0.98
C SER A 130 3.30 -6.20 -0.45
N TRP A 131 4.10 -6.38 0.59
CA TRP A 131 4.22 -7.65 1.29
C TRP A 131 2.97 -7.99 2.10
N SER A 132 2.35 -7.02 2.77
CA SER A 132 1.14 -7.29 3.58
C SER A 132 -0.05 -7.71 2.72
N ARG A 133 -0.21 -7.08 1.54
CA ARG A 133 -1.28 -7.39 0.58
C ARG A 133 -1.01 -8.70 -0.17
N LEU A 134 0.25 -8.98 -0.53
CA LEU A 134 0.63 -10.30 -1.05
C LEU A 134 0.33 -11.41 -0.05
N ALA A 135 0.74 -11.25 1.21
CA ALA A 135 0.42 -12.21 2.27
C ALA A 135 -1.08 -12.46 2.40
N HIS A 136 -1.89 -11.40 2.36
CA HIS A 136 -3.35 -11.51 2.42
C HIS A 136 -3.92 -12.25 1.21
N ALA A 137 -3.48 -11.92 -0.02
CA ALA A 137 -3.94 -12.60 -1.23
C ALA A 137 -3.61 -14.09 -1.24
N GLU A 138 -2.37 -14.45 -0.86
CA GLU A 138 -1.95 -15.85 -0.75
C GLU A 138 -2.73 -16.58 0.36
N PHE A 139 -2.99 -15.92 1.48
CA PHE A 139 -3.76 -16.49 2.58
C PHE A 139 -5.22 -16.74 2.19
N SER A 140 -5.87 -15.78 1.52
CA SER A 140 -7.27 -15.90 1.10
C SER A 140 -7.52 -17.04 0.10
N THR A 141 -6.47 -17.57 -0.54
CA THR A 141 -6.57 -18.60 -1.57
C THR A 141 -6.15 -19.97 -1.05
N ASN A 142 -5.08 -20.03 -0.26
CA ASN A 142 -4.45 -21.30 0.13
C ASN A 142 -4.24 -21.44 1.64
N GLY A 143 -4.75 -20.52 2.47
CA GLY A 143 -4.49 -20.52 3.91
C GLY A 143 -3.01 -20.27 4.25
N ILE A 144 -2.58 -20.71 5.43
CA ILE A 144 -1.17 -20.59 5.83
C ILE A 144 -0.30 -21.52 4.98
N ASN A 145 0.70 -20.93 4.31
CA ASN A 145 1.68 -21.63 3.51
C ASN A 145 3.03 -20.87 3.56
N PRO A 146 4.14 -21.44 3.05
CA PRO A 146 5.46 -20.80 3.11
C PRO A 146 5.50 -19.38 2.50
N LEU A 147 4.78 -19.14 1.41
CA LEU A 147 4.76 -17.82 0.77
C LEU A 147 4.05 -16.78 1.62
N VAL A 148 2.95 -17.16 2.30
CA VAL A 148 2.29 -16.29 3.29
C VAL A 148 3.25 -15.93 4.41
N LEU A 149 3.98 -16.91 4.95
CA LEU A 149 4.93 -16.67 6.05
C LEU A 149 6.10 -15.77 5.64
N ASP A 150 6.67 -15.99 4.46
CA ASP A 150 7.73 -15.14 3.91
C ASP A 150 7.24 -13.70 3.67
N ALA A 151 6.05 -13.55 3.08
CA ALA A 151 5.45 -12.23 2.85
C ALA A 151 5.08 -11.52 4.18
N LEU A 152 4.59 -12.25 5.18
CA LEU A 152 4.33 -11.70 6.53
C LEU A 152 5.62 -11.21 7.18
N LYS A 153 6.70 -12.00 7.10
CA LYS A 153 8.02 -11.65 7.64
C LYS A 153 8.59 -10.41 6.94
N LEU A 154 8.53 -10.34 5.61
CA LEU A 154 9.00 -9.18 4.86
C LEU A 154 8.15 -7.94 5.17
N SER A 155 6.84 -8.10 5.31
CA SER A 155 5.94 -7.02 5.72
C SER A 155 6.25 -6.52 7.13
N TRP A 156 6.59 -7.42 8.06
CA TRP A 156 7.02 -7.07 9.40
C TRP A 156 8.34 -6.28 9.40
N LEU A 157 9.34 -6.74 8.64
CA LEU A 157 10.65 -6.10 8.54
C LEU A 157 10.60 -4.71 7.92
N THR A 158 9.77 -4.53 6.90
CA THR A 158 9.68 -3.27 6.15
C THR A 158 8.69 -2.29 6.77
N GLY A 159 7.63 -2.78 7.41
CA GLY A 159 6.48 -1.98 7.83
C GLY A 159 5.88 -2.35 9.17
N ARG A 160 6.75 -2.55 10.17
CA ARG A 160 6.36 -2.93 11.53
C ARG A 160 5.30 -2.01 12.15
N LEU A 161 5.44 -0.70 11.94
CA LEU A 161 4.64 0.34 12.58
C LEU A 161 3.52 0.91 11.70
N GLU A 162 3.45 0.50 10.43
CA GLU A 162 2.42 0.96 9.51
C GLU A 162 1.08 0.34 9.88
N ILE A 163 0.20 1.13 10.51
CA ILE A 163 -1.00 0.58 11.16
C ILE A 163 -1.91 -0.19 10.22
N PRO A 164 -2.22 0.26 8.98
CA PRO A 164 -3.05 -0.53 8.06
C PRO A 164 -2.45 -1.92 7.76
N ASP A 165 -1.14 -1.98 7.54
CA ASP A 165 -0.43 -3.23 7.29
C ASP A 165 -0.35 -4.09 8.54
N ALA A 166 -0.19 -3.45 9.69
CA ALA A 166 -0.14 -4.12 10.97
C ALA A 166 -1.47 -4.82 11.29
N MET A 167 -2.60 -4.14 11.04
CA MET A 167 -3.93 -4.73 11.21
C MET A 167 -4.15 -5.89 10.24
N ARG A 168 -3.69 -5.79 8.98
CA ARG A 168 -3.79 -6.86 7.99
C ARG A 168 -2.98 -8.10 8.38
N ARG A 169 -1.74 -7.93 8.82
CA ARG A 169 -0.91 -9.03 9.35
C ARG A 169 -1.61 -9.71 10.54
N LEU A 170 -2.13 -8.91 11.47
CA LEU A 170 -2.83 -9.44 12.64
C LEU A 170 -4.09 -10.24 12.26
N GLN A 171 -4.86 -9.79 11.27
CA GLN A 171 -5.99 -10.56 10.72
C GLN A 171 -5.54 -11.93 10.22
N ILE A 172 -4.46 -11.99 9.44
CA ILE A 172 -3.92 -13.25 8.91
C ILE A 172 -3.43 -14.14 10.06
N TYR A 173 -2.68 -13.59 11.02
CA TYR A 173 -2.17 -14.35 12.16
C TYR A 173 -3.29 -14.99 12.99
N LEU A 174 -4.36 -14.23 13.26
CA LEU A 174 -5.48 -14.70 14.06
C LEU A 174 -6.32 -15.74 13.31
N ALA A 175 -6.55 -15.54 12.01
CA ALA A 175 -7.32 -16.46 11.19
C ALA A 175 -6.58 -17.80 10.96
N GLY A 176 -5.25 -17.78 10.85
CA GLY A 176 -4.41 -18.97 10.63
C GLY A 176 -3.73 -19.51 11.89
N TRP A 177 -4.16 -19.14 13.09
CA TRP A 177 -3.40 -19.31 14.34
C TRP A 177 -2.83 -20.71 14.59
N GLU A 178 -3.62 -21.75 14.30
CA GLU A 178 -3.23 -23.14 14.55
C GLU A 178 -2.09 -23.61 13.65
N ASP A 179 -2.08 -23.13 12.41
CA ASP A 179 -1.11 -23.52 11.40
C ASP A 179 0.15 -22.64 11.44
N LEU A 180 0.15 -21.57 12.27
CA LEU A 180 1.31 -20.72 12.41
C LEU A 180 2.47 -21.43 13.12
N PRO A 181 3.70 -21.33 12.60
CA PRO A 181 4.88 -21.77 13.31
C PRO A 181 5.15 -20.88 14.55
N PRO A 182 5.92 -21.36 15.54
CA PRO A 182 6.20 -20.63 16.77
C PRO A 182 6.73 -19.22 16.56
N GLU A 183 7.58 -19.01 15.56
CA GLU A 183 8.17 -17.71 15.24
C GLU A 183 7.11 -16.70 14.80
N ALA A 184 6.16 -17.12 13.95
CA ALA A 184 5.07 -16.25 13.50
C ALA A 184 4.08 -15.93 14.64
N ARG A 185 3.90 -16.84 15.59
CA ARG A 185 3.10 -16.59 16.80
C ARG A 185 3.76 -15.55 17.71
N GLU A 186 5.10 -15.56 17.80
CA GLU A 186 5.84 -14.53 18.53
C GLU A 186 5.72 -13.16 17.84
N ASP A 187 5.83 -13.11 16.51
CA ASP A 187 5.61 -11.89 15.75
C ASP A 187 4.19 -11.33 15.97
N ALA A 188 3.16 -12.20 16.01
CA ALA A 188 1.80 -11.81 16.32
C ALA A 188 1.66 -11.22 17.75
N ARG A 189 2.25 -11.87 18.75
CA ARG A 189 2.28 -11.37 20.15
C ARG A 189 2.95 -10.00 20.22
N MET A 190 4.11 -9.87 19.58
CA MET A 190 4.87 -8.63 19.57
C MET A 190 4.12 -7.52 18.84
N GLN A 191 3.36 -7.86 17.80
CA GLN A 191 2.49 -6.93 17.08
C GLN A 191 1.30 -6.46 17.92
N VAL A 192 0.58 -7.37 18.59
CA VAL A 192 -0.52 -7.01 19.51
C VAL A 192 -0.01 -6.09 20.60
N THR A 193 1.16 -6.41 21.19
CA THR A 193 1.80 -5.60 22.21
C THR A 193 2.10 -4.19 21.72
N LEU A 194 2.68 -4.05 20.52
CA LEU A 194 2.99 -2.75 19.93
C LEU A 194 1.73 -1.93 19.63
N LEU A 195 0.73 -2.54 19.02
CA LEU A 195 -0.53 -1.86 18.70
C LEU A 195 -1.27 -1.44 19.98
N TRP A 196 -1.27 -2.29 21.00
CA TRP A 196 -1.91 -2.02 22.28
C TRP A 196 -1.19 -0.89 23.04
N ARG A 197 0.14 -0.95 23.17
CA ARG A 197 0.93 0.10 23.84
C ARG A 197 0.96 1.40 23.05
N GLY A 198 0.85 1.35 21.72
CA GLY A 198 0.70 2.51 20.85
C GLY A 198 -0.69 3.16 20.88
N HIS A 199 -1.56 2.78 21.82
CA HIS A 199 -2.91 3.32 21.99
C HIS A 199 -3.85 3.08 20.79
N HIS A 200 -3.63 2.05 19.98
CA HIS A 200 -4.52 1.68 18.87
C HIS A 200 -5.71 0.80 19.30
N HIS A 201 -6.17 0.97 20.55
CA HIS A 201 -7.21 0.15 21.18
C HIS A 201 -8.51 0.12 20.39
N VAL A 202 -8.90 1.25 19.77
CA VAL A 202 -10.13 1.35 18.97
C VAL A 202 -10.04 0.48 17.71
N ARG A 203 -8.87 0.39 17.07
CA ARG A 203 -8.67 -0.46 15.89
C ARG A 203 -8.65 -1.94 16.27
N ILE A 204 -8.00 -2.28 17.38
CA ILE A 204 -8.02 -3.65 17.93
C ILE A 204 -9.44 -4.06 18.31
N ALA A 205 -10.21 -3.19 18.95
CA ALA A 205 -11.63 -3.43 19.25
C ALA A 205 -12.46 -3.61 17.97
N GLY A 206 -12.20 -2.78 16.96
CA GLY A 206 -12.86 -2.89 15.65
C GLY A 206 -12.60 -4.25 15.00
N LEU A 207 -11.34 -4.70 14.99
CA LEU A 207 -10.96 -6.03 14.54
C LEU A 207 -11.62 -7.12 15.40
N TYR A 208 -11.52 -7.03 16.72
CA TYR A 208 -12.08 -8.02 17.65
C TYR A 208 -13.56 -8.32 17.35
N ARG A 209 -14.34 -7.27 17.04
CA ARG A 209 -15.77 -7.40 16.70
C ARG A 209 -16.04 -8.18 15.39
N THR A 210 -15.08 -8.23 14.46
CA THR A 210 -15.21 -8.96 13.19
C THR A 210 -14.66 -10.37 13.23
N LEU A 211 -14.00 -10.77 14.32
CA LEU A 211 -13.40 -12.09 14.47
C LEU A 211 -14.43 -13.12 14.97
N ASP A 212 -14.24 -14.38 14.59
CA ASP A 212 -14.95 -15.50 15.20
C ASP A 212 -14.53 -15.71 16.67
N PRO A 213 -15.31 -16.46 17.47
CA PRO A 213 -15.04 -16.65 18.90
C PRO A 213 -13.65 -17.23 19.23
N ARG A 214 -13.10 -18.08 18.35
CA ARG A 214 -11.77 -18.67 18.56
C ARG A 214 -10.70 -17.61 18.36
N ALA A 215 -10.75 -16.88 17.26
CA ALA A 215 -9.80 -15.80 16.98
C ALA A 215 -9.90 -14.66 18.03
N GLN A 216 -11.10 -14.40 18.58
CA GLN A 216 -11.28 -13.52 19.73
C GLN A 216 -10.54 -14.00 20.98
N ALA A 217 -10.65 -15.28 21.31
CA ALA A 217 -9.96 -15.87 22.45
C ALA A 217 -8.42 -15.80 22.28
N VAL A 218 -7.93 -16.10 21.08
CA VAL A 218 -6.51 -15.95 20.74
C VAL A 218 -6.07 -14.49 20.94
N LEU A 219 -6.75 -13.52 20.32
CA LEU A 219 -6.40 -12.11 20.44
C LEU A 219 -6.36 -11.64 21.90
N ARG A 220 -7.31 -12.07 22.74
CA ARG A 220 -7.32 -11.79 24.18
C ARG A 220 -6.11 -12.36 24.90
N SER A 221 -5.71 -13.59 24.57
CA SER A 221 -4.52 -14.22 25.17
C SER A 221 -3.20 -13.54 24.79
N LEU A 222 -3.19 -12.77 23.69
CA LEU A 222 -2.03 -12.03 23.21
C LEU A 222 -1.91 -10.62 23.78
N LEU A 223 -2.89 -10.15 24.57
CA LEU A 223 -2.81 -8.85 25.22
C LEU A 223 -1.69 -8.85 26.30
N PRO A 224 -1.02 -7.70 26.53
CA PRO A 224 0.04 -7.61 27.53
C PRO A 224 -0.39 -8.02 28.95
N ASP A 225 -1.59 -7.62 29.37
CA ASP A 225 -2.28 -8.08 30.58
C ASP A 225 -3.66 -8.62 30.19
N PRO A 226 -3.82 -9.95 29.95
CA PRO A 226 -5.06 -10.53 29.44
C PRO A 226 -6.30 -10.20 30.28
N GLU A 227 -6.15 -9.98 31.59
CA GLU A 227 -7.28 -9.65 32.46
C GLU A 227 -7.64 -8.18 32.40
N ALA A 228 -6.68 -7.29 32.67
CA ALA A 228 -6.95 -5.84 32.71
C ALA A 228 -7.21 -5.27 31.31
N ASP A 229 -6.39 -5.64 30.33
CA ASP A 229 -6.53 -5.20 28.95
C ASP A 229 -7.73 -5.86 28.29
N GLY A 230 -8.07 -7.10 28.67
CA GLY A 230 -9.29 -7.78 28.22
C GLY A 230 -10.56 -7.03 28.62
N ARG A 231 -10.64 -6.55 29.87
CA ARG A 231 -11.76 -5.70 30.32
C ARG A 231 -11.83 -4.38 29.56
N LEU A 232 -10.69 -3.75 29.30
CA LEU A 232 -10.64 -2.52 28.51
C LEU A 232 -11.08 -2.77 27.06
N LEU A 233 -10.65 -3.87 26.45
CA LEU A 233 -11.07 -4.27 25.11
C LEU A 233 -12.60 -4.40 25.03
N ASP A 234 -13.22 -5.11 25.97
CA ASP A 234 -14.68 -5.28 26.02
C ASP A 234 -15.41 -3.94 26.13
N TYR A 235 -14.91 -3.05 27.00
CA TYR A 235 -15.44 -1.71 27.15
C TYR A 235 -15.35 -0.92 25.84
N ARG A 236 -14.22 -1.01 25.11
CA ARG A 236 -14.05 -0.35 23.82
C ARG A 236 -14.98 -0.92 22.76
N VAL A 237 -15.12 -2.24 22.68
CA VAL A 237 -16.03 -2.92 21.74
C VAL A 237 -17.47 -2.43 21.94
N LYS A 238 -17.95 -2.35 23.18
CA LYS A 238 -19.30 -1.85 23.53
C LYS A 238 -19.52 -0.37 23.16
N ARG A 239 -18.45 0.42 23.04
CA ARG A 239 -18.51 1.85 22.68
C ARG A 239 -18.22 2.13 21.22
N LEU A 240 -17.91 1.11 20.42
CA LEU A 240 -17.80 1.31 18.98
C LEU A 240 -19.19 1.67 18.43
N PRO A 241 -19.29 2.65 17.52
CA PRO A 241 -20.56 2.89 16.84
C PRO A 241 -20.99 1.60 16.15
N ASP A 242 -22.29 1.34 16.14
CA ASP A 242 -22.90 0.35 15.27
C ASP A 242 -22.57 0.81 13.85
N ARG A 243 -21.61 0.13 13.22
CA ARG A 243 -21.40 0.32 11.79
C ARG A 243 -22.61 -0.38 11.17
N HIS A 244 -23.44 0.37 10.45
CA HIS A 244 -24.50 -0.20 9.63
C HIS A 244 -23.90 -1.37 8.85
N GLN A 245 -24.33 -2.59 9.22
CA GLN A 245 -24.00 -3.82 8.51
C GLN A 245 -24.68 -3.81 7.15
#